data_AF-A0AAV1ZVD7-F1
#
_entry.id   AF-A0AAV1ZVD7-F1
#
_cell.length_a   1.000
_cell.length_b   1.000
_cell.length_c   1.000
_cell.angle_alpha   90.00
_cell.angle_beta   90.00
_cell.angle_gamma   90.00
#
_symmetry.space_group_name_H-M   'P 1'
#
loop_
_entity.id
_entity.type
_entity.pdbx_description
1 polymer ?
#
loop_
_entity_poly.entity_id
_entity_poly.type
_entity_poly.pdbx_seq_one_letter_code
_entity_poly.pdbx_strand_id
1 'polypeptide(L)'
;MVMENIDTFRELPECDCRSPCRDNVYSYTVASSKLNENYYKTAKAIRTLNMDSEGRIKYMNYTHTKSMLGVKVYFNSFLVSSQKEVPSYSWETLMANVGGNLGFFMGLTLVTFLEIAEFIWDFILTACRRINNSRKRSEEGRFPNDEIEKIRKRRGSF
;
A
#
# COMPACT_ATOMS: atom_id res chain seq x y z
N MET A 1 21.47 31.68 -50.48
CA MET A 1 22.43 30.59 -50.31
C MET A 1 23.71 31.17 -49.73
N VAL A 2 23.78 31.25 -48.40
CA VAL A 2 25.03 31.23 -47.64
C VAL A 2 24.65 30.48 -46.36
N MET A 3 25.15 29.26 -46.26
CA MET A 3 25.06 28.38 -45.09
C MET A 3 26.29 28.71 -44.25
N GLU A 4 26.13 29.50 -43.19
CA GLU A 4 27.18 29.62 -42.17
C GLU A 4 26.82 28.74 -40.98
N ASN A 5 27.57 27.65 -40.92
CA ASN A 5 27.74 26.70 -39.84
C ASN A 5 27.84 27.38 -38.47
N ILE A 6 26.99 26.97 -37.54
CA ILE A 6 27.18 27.19 -36.10
C ILE A 6 27.32 25.80 -35.46
N ASP A 7 28.41 25.11 -35.84
CA ASP A 7 28.99 24.02 -35.04
C ASP A 7 29.81 24.64 -33.90
N THR A 8 29.11 25.31 -32.99
CA THR A 8 29.63 25.61 -31.64
C THR A 8 28.69 24.99 -30.62
N PHE A 9 28.52 23.68 -30.74
CA PHE A 9 28.18 22.85 -29.59
C PHE A 9 29.39 22.90 -28.64
N ARG A 10 29.42 23.90 -27.76
CA ARG A 10 30.28 23.84 -26.58
C ARG A 10 29.97 22.51 -25.90
N GLU A 11 30.97 21.64 -25.76
CA GLU A 11 30.89 20.48 -24.90
C GLU A 11 30.38 20.98 -23.54
N LEU A 12 29.12 20.66 -23.22
CA LEU A 12 28.66 20.83 -21.85
C LEU A 12 29.58 19.92 -21.02
N PRO A 13 30.19 20.42 -19.94
CA PRO A 13 30.87 19.52 -19.00
C PRO A 13 29.90 18.38 -18.65
N GLU A 14 30.41 17.16 -18.48
CA GLU A 14 29.62 16.01 -17.99
C GLU A 14 28.95 16.39 -16.67
N CYS A 15 27.73 16.91 -16.76
CA CYS A 15 26.92 17.25 -15.62
C CYS A 15 26.02 16.05 -15.32
N ASP A 16 26.39 15.29 -14.30
CA ASP A 16 25.50 14.29 -13.69
C ASP A 16 24.40 15.01 -12.90
N CYS A 17 23.38 15.48 -13.62
CA CYS A 17 22.22 16.15 -13.03
C CYS A 17 21.18 15.12 -12.59
N ARG A 18 21.37 14.54 -11.41
CA ARG A 18 20.34 13.71 -10.79
C ARG A 18 19.09 14.52 -10.49
N SER A 19 17.92 13.99 -10.84
CA SER A 19 16.63 14.61 -10.53
C SER A 19 16.47 14.79 -9.01
N PRO A 20 16.01 15.96 -8.54
CA PRO A 20 15.78 16.18 -7.11
C PRO A 20 14.61 15.32 -6.60
N CYS A 21 14.72 14.83 -5.36
CA CYS A 21 13.65 14.07 -4.72
C CYS A 21 12.42 14.92 -4.34
N ARG A 22 12.58 16.25 -4.29
CA ARG A 22 11.51 17.19 -3.99
C ARG A 22 11.56 18.33 -4.98
N ASP A 23 10.50 18.45 -5.78
CA ASP A 23 10.32 19.54 -6.72
C ASP A 23 8.91 20.12 -6.62
N ASN A 24 8.79 21.41 -6.90
CA ASN A 24 7.54 22.17 -6.89
C ASN A 24 7.26 22.66 -8.32
N VAL A 25 6.44 21.91 -9.05
CA VAL A 25 6.11 22.22 -10.44
C VAL A 25 4.81 23.02 -10.52
N TYR A 26 4.86 24.19 -11.18
CA TYR A 26 3.69 25.04 -11.42
C TYR A 26 3.22 24.91 -12.86
N SER A 27 2.10 24.22 -13.07
CA SER A 27 1.43 24.21 -14.37
C SER A 27 0.67 25.52 -14.59
N TYR A 28 0.89 26.17 -15.73
CA TYR A 28 0.24 27.43 -16.08
C TYR A 28 -0.52 27.29 -17.41
N THR A 29 -1.58 28.08 -17.57
CA THR A 29 -2.32 28.20 -18.82
C THR A 29 -2.39 29.66 -19.20
N VAL A 30 -2.09 29.96 -20.46
CA VAL A 30 -2.05 31.35 -20.96
C VAL A 30 -3.31 31.62 -21.77
N ALA A 31 -4.01 32.70 -21.40
CA ALA A 31 -5.13 33.23 -22.17
C ALA A 31 -4.87 34.70 -22.50
N SER A 32 -5.13 35.10 -23.74
CA SER A 32 -4.99 36.48 -24.19
C SER A 32 -6.29 36.98 -24.80
N SER A 33 -6.58 38.26 -24.59
CA SER A 33 -7.78 38.91 -25.12
C SER A 33 -7.49 40.36 -25.47
N LYS A 34 -8.13 40.87 -26.53
CA LYS A 34 -8.08 42.29 -26.87
C LYS A 34 -8.78 43.10 -25.79
N LEU A 35 -8.08 44.09 -25.24
CA LEU A 35 -8.60 44.91 -24.16
C LEU A 35 -9.42 46.10 -24.68
N ASN A 36 -10.37 46.55 -23.85
CA ASN A 36 -11.13 47.76 -24.10
C ASN A 36 -10.20 48.98 -24.03
N GLU A 37 -10.04 49.65 -25.17
CA GLU A 37 -9.12 50.76 -25.37
C GLU A 37 -9.46 51.96 -24.48
N ASN A 38 -10.75 52.24 -24.26
CA ASN A 38 -11.20 53.41 -23.48
C ASN A 38 -10.92 53.25 -21.97
N TYR A 39 -11.13 52.04 -21.43
CA TYR A 39 -10.83 51.74 -20.03
C TYR A 39 -9.32 51.83 -19.76
N TYR A 40 -8.50 51.27 -20.64
CA TYR A 40 -7.04 51.30 -20.47
C TYR A 40 -6.42 52.67 -20.71
N LYS A 41 -6.96 53.49 -21.62
CA LYS A 41 -6.58 54.90 -21.77
C LYS A 41 -6.80 55.67 -20.46
N THR A 42 -7.95 55.45 -19.81
CA THR A 42 -8.28 56.10 -18.53
C THR A 42 -7.40 55.60 -17.39
N ALA A 43 -7.20 54.28 -17.28
CA ALA A 43 -6.32 53.68 -16.27
C ALA A 43 -4.86 54.13 -16.44
N LYS A 44 -4.39 54.27 -17.69
CA LYS A 44 -3.07 54.83 -18.00
C LYS A 44 -2.99 56.30 -17.58
N ALA A 45 -3.97 57.12 -17.97
CA ALA A 45 -4.01 58.53 -17.63
C ALA A 45 -3.95 58.78 -16.12
N ILE A 46 -4.68 57.99 -15.32
CA ILE A 46 -4.66 58.04 -13.85
C ILE A 46 -3.31 57.60 -13.27
N ARG A 47 -2.66 56.57 -13.84
CA ARG A 47 -1.35 56.11 -13.38
C ARG A 47 -0.20 57.04 -13.77
N THR A 48 -0.34 57.79 -14.86
CA THR A 48 0.68 58.75 -15.34
C THR A 48 0.39 60.19 -14.91
N LEU A 49 -0.44 60.38 -13.88
CA LEU A 49 -0.69 61.70 -13.32
C LEU A 49 0.60 62.27 -12.77
N ASN A 50 0.96 63.46 -13.25
CA ASN A 50 2.01 64.26 -12.67
C ASN A 50 1.42 65.61 -12.26
N MET A 51 1.86 66.12 -11.11
CA MET A 51 1.55 67.46 -10.63
C MET A 51 2.52 68.43 -11.28
N ASP A 52 1.99 69.47 -11.92
CA ASP A 52 2.81 70.57 -12.41
C ASP A 52 3.28 71.47 -11.25
N SER A 53 4.26 72.34 -11.50
CA SER A 53 4.81 73.30 -10.51
C SER A 53 3.74 74.22 -9.91
N GLU A 54 2.61 74.39 -10.60
CA GLU A 54 1.46 75.19 -10.16
C GLU A 54 0.36 74.36 -9.47
N GLY A 55 0.64 73.10 -9.10
CA GLY A 55 -0.31 72.23 -8.40
C GLY A 55 -1.50 71.76 -9.26
N ARG A 56 -1.43 71.94 -10.58
CA ARG A 56 -2.45 71.49 -11.53
C ARG A 56 -2.16 70.07 -11.98
N ILE A 57 -3.21 69.25 -12.02
CA ILE A 57 -3.15 67.87 -12.50
C ILE A 57 -2.99 67.89 -14.02
N LYS A 58 -1.84 67.46 -14.54
CA LYS A 58 -1.60 67.33 -15.98
C LYS A 58 -1.57 65.86 -16.37
N TYR A 59 -2.42 65.50 -17.33
CA TYR A 59 -2.37 64.19 -17.97
C TYR A 59 -1.21 64.17 -18.98
N MET A 60 -0.27 63.24 -18.84
CA MET A 60 0.79 63.04 -19.83
C MET A 60 0.13 62.64 -21.16
N ASN A 61 0.41 63.38 -22.24
CA ASN A 61 -0.23 63.15 -23.54
C ASN A 61 0.24 61.80 -24.10
N TYR A 62 -0.65 60.81 -24.07
CA TYR A 62 -0.35 59.38 -24.24
C TYR A 62 -0.36 58.94 -25.71
N THR A 63 -0.10 59.88 -26.64
CA THR A 63 -0.16 59.69 -28.10
C THR A 63 0.85 58.68 -28.64
N HIS A 64 1.81 58.22 -27.83
CA HIS A 64 2.64 57.07 -28.18
C HIS A 64 1.85 55.77 -27.99
N THR A 65 1.36 55.28 -29.13
CA THR A 65 0.91 53.93 -29.49
C THR A 65 1.97 52.84 -29.24
N LYS A 66 2.71 52.89 -28.13
CA LYS A 66 3.53 51.75 -27.71
C LYS A 66 2.63 50.74 -27.02
N SER A 67 2.49 49.59 -27.67
CA SER A 67 1.65 48.45 -27.33
C SER A 67 1.72 48.10 -25.84
N MET A 68 0.64 48.41 -25.11
CA MET A 68 0.52 48.05 -23.70
C MET A 68 0.08 46.59 -23.57
N LEU A 69 0.75 45.85 -22.71
CA LEU A 69 0.39 44.47 -22.37
C LEU A 69 0.01 44.41 -20.89
N GLY A 70 -1.22 43.96 -20.61
CA GLY A 70 -1.64 43.61 -19.25
C GLY A 70 -1.38 42.13 -19.01
N VAL A 71 -0.58 41.80 -18.00
CA VAL A 71 -0.38 40.41 -17.56
C VAL A 71 -1.04 40.23 -16.20
N LYS A 72 -1.91 39.23 -16.08
CA LYS A 72 -2.55 38.86 -14.82
C LYS A 72 -2.17 37.42 -14.48
N VAL A 73 -1.37 37.27 -13.42
CA VAL A 73 -0.99 35.96 -12.89
C VAL A 73 -1.86 35.66 -11.68
N TYR A 74 -2.55 34.52 -11.70
CA TYR A 74 -3.40 34.06 -10.60
C TYR A 74 -3.46 32.53 -10.60
N PHE A 75 -3.73 31.94 -9.44
CA PHE A 75 -3.96 30.51 -9.34
C PHE A 75 -5.35 30.17 -9.89
N ASN A 76 -5.42 29.16 -10.77
CA ASN A 76 -6.70 28.71 -11.32
C ASN A 76 -7.61 28.10 -10.24
N SER A 77 -7.01 27.42 -9.25
CA SER A 77 -7.70 26.84 -8.10
C SER A 77 -6.79 26.87 -6.88
N PHE A 78 -7.37 26.81 -5.69
CA PHE A 78 -6.66 26.72 -4.41
C PHE A 78 -6.20 25.29 -4.07
N LEU A 79 -6.42 24.34 -4.98
CA LEU A 79 -6.02 22.94 -4.81
C LEU A 79 -4.55 22.75 -5.18
N VAL A 80 -3.79 22.12 -4.28
CA VAL A 80 -2.39 21.72 -4.51
C VAL A 80 -2.33 20.21 -4.68
N SER A 81 -1.77 19.75 -5.79
CA SER A 81 -1.52 18.31 -6.02
C SER A 81 -0.15 17.93 -5.47
N SER A 82 -0.09 16.88 -4.66
CA SER A 82 1.16 16.33 -4.13
C SER A 82 1.31 14.89 -4.60
N GLN A 83 2.36 14.62 -5.37
CA GLN A 83 2.73 13.28 -5.80
C GLN A 83 3.97 12.86 -5.02
N LYS A 84 3.89 11.72 -4.34
CA LYS A 84 4.98 11.13 -3.56
C LYS A 84 5.19 9.70 -4.02
N GLU A 85 6.43 9.38 -4.37
CA GLU A 85 6.83 8.01 -4.65
C GLU A 85 7.14 7.31 -3.33
N VAL A 86 6.54 6.15 -3.11
CA VAL A 86 6.75 5.32 -1.93
C VAL A 86 7.16 3.91 -2.37
N PRO A 87 8.01 3.21 -1.60
CA PRO A 87 8.39 1.84 -1.94
C PRO A 87 7.17 0.93 -1.96
N SER A 88 7.07 0.06 -2.96
CA SER A 88 5.96 -0.90 -3.10
C SER A 88 6.00 -2.01 -2.05
N TYR A 89 7.19 -2.32 -1.53
CA TYR A 89 7.41 -3.31 -0.50
C TYR A 89 8.25 -2.72 0.63
N SER A 90 7.68 -2.77 1.82
CA SER A 90 8.37 -2.41 3.06
C SER A 90 8.94 -3.67 3.73
N TRP A 91 9.90 -3.50 4.64
CA TRP A 91 10.47 -4.63 5.39
C TRP A 91 9.40 -5.33 6.24
N GLU A 92 8.46 -4.55 6.75
CA GLU A 92 7.30 -4.96 7.51
C GLU A 92 6.40 -5.85 6.66
N THR A 93 6.13 -5.44 5.41
CA THR A 93 5.35 -6.24 4.46
C THR A 93 6.04 -7.55 4.11
N LEU A 94 7.37 -7.53 3.94
CA LEU A 94 8.14 -8.75 3.69
C LEU A 94 8.02 -9.73 4.86
N MET A 95 8.22 -9.24 6.09
CA MET A 95 8.10 -10.06 7.30
C MET A 95 6.69 -10.58 7.54
N ALA A 96 5.66 -9.76 7.27
CA ALA A 96 4.27 -10.19 7.34
C ALA A 96 3.98 -11.34 6.36
N ASN A 97 4.48 -11.24 5.12
CA ASN A 97 4.27 -12.28 4.11
C ASN A 97 5.02 -13.58 4.44
N VAL A 98 6.27 -13.47 4.91
CA VAL A 98 7.07 -14.64 5.34
C VAL A 98 6.45 -15.30 6.57
N GLY A 99 6.12 -14.50 7.59
CA GLY A 99 5.51 -14.97 8.83
C GLY A 99 4.13 -15.58 8.61
N GLY A 100 3.30 -15.00 7.74
CA GLY A 100 1.98 -15.54 7.39
C GLY A 100 2.05 -16.91 6.72
N ASN A 101 2.91 -17.05 5.70
CA ASN A 101 3.08 -18.32 5.00
C ASN A 101 3.72 -19.40 5.88
N LEU A 102 4.77 -19.05 6.64
CA LEU A 102 5.40 -19.99 7.58
C LEU A 102 4.44 -20.37 8.72
N GLY A 103 3.70 -19.41 9.26
CA GLY A 103 2.72 -19.64 10.33
C GLY A 103 1.58 -20.53 9.87
N PHE A 104 1.12 -20.39 8.63
CA PHE A 104 0.10 -21.28 8.04
C PHE A 104 0.60 -22.72 7.96
N PHE A 105 1.79 -22.95 7.39
CA PHE A 105 2.33 -24.30 7.27
C PHE A 105 2.67 -24.92 8.63
N MET A 106 3.24 -24.15 9.56
CA MET A 106 3.53 -24.62 10.92
C MET A 106 2.26 -24.87 11.73
N GLY A 107 1.21 -24.08 11.52
CA GLY A 107 -0.09 -24.28 12.15
C GLY A 107 -0.73 -25.58 11.67
N LEU A 108 -0.71 -25.85 10.37
CA LEU A 108 -1.24 -27.10 9.81
C LEU A 108 -0.48 -28.33 10.31
N THR A 109 0.86 -28.28 10.36
CA THR A 109 1.65 -29.41 10.88
C THR A 109 1.46 -29.64 12.37
N LEU A 110 1.19 -28.59 13.15
CA LEU A 110 0.89 -28.74 14.58
C LEU A 110 -0.47 -29.41 14.80
N VAL A 111 -1.50 -29.01 14.04
CA VAL A 111 -2.82 -29.64 14.12
C VAL A 111 -2.76 -31.12 13.73
N THR A 112 -2.06 -31.46 12.65
CA THR A 112 -1.92 -32.87 12.24
C THR A 112 -1.14 -33.69 13.27
N PHE A 113 -0.13 -33.11 13.92
CA PHE A 113 0.59 -33.79 15.00
C PHE A 113 -0.32 -34.10 16.20
N LEU A 114 -1.20 -33.18 16.59
CA LEU A 114 -2.17 -33.40 17.66
C LEU A 114 -3.17 -34.51 17.30
N GLU A 115 -3.67 -34.52 16.06
CA GLU A 115 -4.60 -35.57 15.59
C GLU A 115 -3.95 -36.97 15.63
N ILE A 116 -2.68 -37.07 15.23
CA ILE A 116 -1.92 -38.33 15.34
C ILE A 116 -1.75 -38.75 16.81
N ALA A 117 -1.46 -37.80 17.71
CA ALA A 117 -1.31 -38.08 19.13
C ALA A 117 -2.61 -38.59 19.77
N GLU A 118 -3.75 -37.97 19.46
CA GLU A 118 -5.08 -38.42 19.88
C GLU A 118 -5.40 -39.81 19.33
N PHE A 119 -5.13 -40.04 18.04
CA PHE A 119 -5.33 -41.34 17.42
C PHE A 119 -4.51 -42.45 18.10
N ILE A 120 -3.24 -42.19 18.43
CA ILE A 120 -2.38 -43.14 19.14
C ILE A 120 -2.94 -43.43 20.53
N TRP A 121 -3.39 -42.41 21.26
CA TRP A 121 -3.98 -42.56 22.59
C TRP A 121 -5.22 -43.45 22.55
N ASP A 122 -6.15 -43.19 21.64
CA ASP A 122 -7.38 -43.98 21.47
C ASP A 122 -7.09 -45.41 21.01
N PHE A 123 -6.10 -45.59 20.14
CA PHE A 123 -5.67 -46.91 19.70
C PHE A 123 -5.11 -47.73 20.87
N ILE A 124 -4.25 -47.14 21.71
CA ILE A 124 -3.69 -47.80 22.90
C ILE A 124 -4.81 -48.18 23.87
N LEU A 125 -5.72 -47.25 24.19
CA LEU A 125 -6.84 -47.52 25.10
C LEU A 125 -7.73 -48.65 24.59
N THR A 126 -8.02 -48.66 23.29
CA THR A 126 -8.86 -49.70 22.66
C THR A 126 -8.14 -51.06 22.66
N ALA A 127 -6.84 -51.10 22.36
CA ALA A 127 -6.04 -52.30 22.41
C ALA A 127 -5.94 -52.87 23.85
N CYS A 128 -5.67 -52.03 24.84
CA CYS A 128 -5.64 -52.42 26.25
C CYS A 128 -7.01 -52.96 26.72
N ARG A 129 -8.12 -52.30 26.34
CA ARG A 129 -9.48 -52.80 26.63
C ARG A 129 -9.75 -54.15 25.97
N ARG A 130 -9.33 -54.36 24.73
CA ARG A 130 -9.50 -55.63 24.01
C ARG A 130 -8.74 -56.77 24.67
N ILE A 131 -7.51 -56.54 25.12
CA ILE A 131 -6.72 -57.54 25.86
C ILE A 131 -7.37 -57.87 27.21
N ASN A 132 -7.90 -56.86 27.92
CA ASN A 132 -8.55 -57.07 29.22
C ASN A 132 -9.90 -57.84 29.08
N ASN A 133 -10.66 -57.59 28.00
CA ASN A 133 -11.91 -58.31 27.74
C ASN A 133 -11.68 -59.79 27.36
N SER A 134 -10.59 -60.09 26.65
CA SER A 134 -10.18 -61.48 26.37
C SER A 134 -9.82 -62.24 27.66
N ARG A 135 -9.24 -61.54 28.65
CA ARG A 135 -8.93 -62.12 29.97
C ARG A 135 -10.18 -62.48 30.77
N LYS A 136 -11.20 -61.62 30.75
CA LYS A 136 -12.50 -61.88 31.42
C LYS A 136 -13.25 -63.09 30.84
N ARG A 137 -13.20 -63.29 29.51
CA ARG A 137 -13.85 -64.45 28.86
C ARG A 137 -13.21 -65.79 29.22
N SER A 138 -11.94 -65.83 29.62
CA SER A 138 -11.25 -67.04 30.08
C SER A 138 -11.56 -67.43 31.52
N GLU A 139 -11.97 -66.48 32.37
CA GLU A 139 -12.41 -66.74 33.76
C GLU A 139 -13.89 -67.19 33.81
N GLU A 140 -14.77 -66.60 33.00
CA GLU A 140 -16.20 -66.94 32.98
C GLU A 140 -16.47 -68.35 32.41
N GLY A 141 -15.56 -68.90 31.61
CA GLY A 141 -15.63 -70.27 31.09
C GLY A 141 -15.08 -71.36 32.02
N ARG A 142 -14.44 -71.01 33.14
CA ARG A 142 -13.87 -71.98 34.10
C ARG A 142 -14.87 -72.39 35.20
N PHE A 143 -15.69 -71.44 35.64
CA PHE A 143 -16.72 -71.66 36.67
C PHE A 143 -17.83 -72.69 36.35
N PRO A 144 -18.30 -72.89 35.08
CA PRO A 144 -19.34 -73.89 34.82
C PRO A 144 -18.82 -75.34 34.81
N ASN A 145 -17.52 -75.58 34.57
CA ASN A 145 -16.95 -76.93 34.59
C ASN A 145 -16.69 -77.44 36.02
N ASP A 146 -16.25 -76.56 36.92
CA ASP A 146 -15.94 -76.93 38.32
C ASP A 146 -17.19 -77.34 39.12
N GLU A 147 -18.37 -76.80 38.77
CA GLU A 147 -19.64 -77.15 39.42
C GLU A 147 -20.24 -78.47 38.90
N ILE A 148 -20.16 -78.71 37.59
CA ILE A 148 -20.63 -79.96 36.95
C ILE A 148 -19.77 -81.16 37.39
N GLU A 149 -18.46 -80.96 37.56
CA GLU A 149 -17.55 -82.01 38.05
C GLU A 149 -17.83 -82.39 39.51
N LYS A 150 -18.18 -81.43 40.37
CA LYS A 150 -18.62 -81.69 41.76
C LYS A 150 -19.93 -82.49 41.83
N ILE A 151 -20.90 -82.22 40.95
CA ILE A 151 -22.18 -82.95 40.89
C ILE A 151 -21.96 -84.39 40.41
N ARG A 152 -21.10 -84.61 39.40
CA ARG A 152 -20.76 -85.94 38.90
C ARG A 152 -20.06 -86.80 39.96
N LYS A 153 -19.18 -86.22 40.78
CA LYS A 153 -18.48 -86.93 41.86
C LYS A 153 -19.42 -87.39 42.99
N ARG A 154 -20.52 -86.66 43.25
CA ARG A 154 -21.53 -87.05 44.27
C ARG A 154 -22.44 -88.19 43.82
N ARG A 155 -22.64 -88.41 42.51
CA ARG A 155 -23.48 -89.50 41.98
C ARG A 155 -22.78 -90.85 41.82
N GLY A 156 -21.45 -90.89 41.89
CA GLY A 156 -20.67 -92.14 41.75
C GLY A 156 -20.33 -92.85 43.07
N SER A 157 -20.95 -92.47 44.19
CA SER A 157 -20.64 -93.00 45.53
C SER A 157 -21.87 -93.58 46.26
N PHE A 158 -22.82 -94.14 45.51
CA PHE A 158 -23.86 -95.03 46.01
C PHE A 158 -23.97 -96.25 45.10
#